data_AF-A0A7C2IE19-F1
#
_entry.id   AF-A0A7C2IE19-F1
#
_cell.length_a   1.000
_cell.length_b   1.000
_cell.length_c   1.000
_cell.angle_alpha   90.00
_cell.angle_beta   90.00
_cell.angle_gamma   90.00
#
_symmetry.space_group_name_H-M   'P 1'
#
loop_
_entity.id
_entity.type
_entity.pdbx_description
1 polymer ?
#
loop_
_entity_poly.entity_id
_entity_poly.type
_entity_poly.pdbx_seq_one_letter_code
_entity_poly.pdbx_strand_id
1 'polypeptide(L)' 'MVPLRPLPTDLALDPSHPDFRETGRKVPPLVECDKRATVQRGIILGELGQLAAGFRDVFDYVDF' A
#
# COMPACT_ATOMS: atom_id res chain seq x y z
N MET A 1 18.28 -3.77 -2.81
CA MET A 1 18.26 -4.17 -1.38
C MET A 1 16.86 -3.96 -0.85
N VAL A 2 16.33 -4.88 -0.04
CA VAL A 2 15.13 -4.63 0.76
C VAL A 2 15.61 -4.17 2.15
N PRO A 3 15.12 -3.05 2.69
CA PRO A 3 15.50 -2.58 4.02
C PRO A 3 15.26 -3.65 5.10
N LEU A 4 16.19 -3.80 6.04
CA LEU A 4 16.05 -4.71 7.19
C LEU A 4 14.93 -4.30 8.16
N ARG A 5 14.48 -3.04 8.07
CA ARG A 5 13.39 -2.47 8.88
C ARG A 5 12.54 -1.57 7.97
N PRO A 6 11.21 -1.50 8.22
CA PRO A 6 10.36 -0.52 7.56
C PRO A 6 10.88 0.89 7.74
N LEU A 7 10.78 1.70 6.69
CA LEU A 7 11.10 3.12 6.72
C LEU A 7 10.00 3.90 7.44
N PRO A 8 10.31 5.12 7.95
CA PRO A 8 9.29 5.99 8.55
C PRO A 8 8.12 6.33 7.61
N THR A 9 8.35 6.22 6.30
CA THR A 9 7.36 6.48 5.24
C THR A 9 6.54 5.25 4.88
N ASP A 10 6.91 4.06 5.36
CA ASP A 10 6.22 2.83 5.02
C ASP A 10 4.93 2.69 5.83
N LEU A 11 3.90 2.17 5.19
CA LEU A 11 2.56 2.06 5.77
C LEU A 11 2.15 0.60 5.92
N ALA A 12 2.00 0.14 7.16
CA ALA A 12 1.45 -1.17 7.45
C ALA A 12 -0.09 -1.09 7.43
N LEU A 13 -0.75 -1.95 6.66
CA LEU A 13 -2.22 -2.04 6.71
C LEU A 13 -2.62 -3.08 7.75
N ASP A 14 -3.28 -2.62 8.81
CA ASP A 14 -3.75 -3.48 9.91
C ASP A 14 -4.94 -4.34 9.45
N PRO A 15 -4.88 -5.69 9.56
CA PRO A 15 -5.99 -6.59 9.23
C PRO A 15 -7.24 -6.38 10.07
N SER A 16 -7.13 -5.77 11.25
CA SER A 16 -8.27 -5.45 12.12
C SER A 16 -9.05 -4.23 11.66
N HIS A 17 -8.52 -3.44 10.71
CA HIS A 17 -9.21 -2.29 10.17
C HIS A 17 -10.50 -2.73 9.44
N PRO A 18 -11.66 -2.06 9.66
CA PRO A 18 -12.94 -2.46 9.09
C PRO A 18 -12.90 -2.60 7.57
N ASP A 19 -12.14 -1.71 6.91
CA ASP A 19 -12.04 -1.68 5.45
C ASP A 19 -10.91 -2.56 4.88
N PHE A 20 -10.19 -3.33 5.71
CA PHE A 20 -9.04 -4.12 5.24
C PHE A 20 -9.44 -5.12 4.14
N ARG A 21 -10.64 -5.68 4.22
CA ARG A 21 -11.15 -6.65 3.26
C ARG A 21 -11.26 -6.10 1.84
N GLU A 22 -11.46 -4.79 1.67
CA GLU A 22 -11.56 -4.15 0.36
C GLU A 22 -10.23 -4.15 -0.40
N THR A 23 -9.10 -4.23 0.33
CA THR A 23 -7.75 -4.23 -0.26
C THR A 23 -7.45 -5.48 -1.09
N GLY A 24 -8.25 -6.55 -0.93
CA GLY A 24 -8.04 -7.84 -1.57
C GLY A 24 -6.82 -8.63 -1.07
N ARG A 25 -6.17 -8.15 0.00
CA ARG A 25 -4.97 -8.79 0.58
C ARG A 25 -5.38 -9.90 1.55
N LYS A 26 -4.71 -11.05 1.44
CA LYS A 26 -4.91 -12.19 2.35
C LYS A 26 -4.09 -12.08 3.64
N VAL A 27 -3.04 -11.27 3.62
CA VAL A 27 -2.10 -11.08 4.72
C VAL A 27 -1.82 -9.59 4.87
N PRO A 28 -1.47 -9.10 6.07
CA PRO A 28 -1.07 -7.72 6.29
C PRO A 28 0.08 -7.32 5.35
N PRO A 29 -0.13 -6.36 4.43
CA PRO A 29 0.92 -5.82 3.59
C PRO A 29 1.67 -4.68 4.29
N LEU A 30 2.89 -4.43 3.83
CA LEU A 30 3.61 -3.17 4.03
C LEU A 30 3.63 -2.43 2.68
N VAL A 31 3.15 -1.20 2.65
CA VAL A 31 3.23 -0.32 1.49
C VAL A 31 4.52 0.49 1.60
N GLU A 32 5.45 0.21 0.69
CA GLU A 32 6.76 0.86 0.64
C GLU A 32 6.66 2.16 -0.17
N CYS A 33 6.48 3.30 0.51
CA CYS A 33 6.17 4.58 -0.14
C CYS A 33 7.37 5.21 -0.87
N ASP A 34 8.59 4.79 -0.56
CA ASP A 34 9.82 5.19 -1.26
C ASP A 34 9.99 4.46 -2.59
N LYS A 35 9.37 3.28 -2.75
CA LYS A 35 9.41 2.45 -3.97
C LYS A 35 8.40 2.89 -5.03
N ARG A 36 8.32 4.18 -5.30
CA ARG A 36 7.51 4.74 -6.39
C ARG A 36 8.18 4.45 -7.73
N ALA A 37 7.42 3.89 -8.68
CA ALA A 37 7.90 3.60 -10.01
C ALA A 37 6.84 3.93 -11.06
N THR A 38 7.28 4.45 -12.21
CA THR A 38 6.44 4.50 -13.41
C THR A 38 6.46 3.12 -14.06
N VAL A 39 5.28 2.57 -14.34
CA VAL A 39 5.14 1.22 -14.91
C VAL A 39 4.32 1.26 -16.20
N GLN A 40 4.61 0.34 -17.12
CA GLN A 40 3.79 0.17 -18.32
C GLN A 40 2.54 -0.64 -17.98
N ARG A 41 1.38 -0.26 -18.53
CA ARG A 41 0.11 -0.96 -18.26
C ARG A 41 0.18 -2.47 -18.54
N GLY A 42 0.99 -2.90 -19.50
CA GLY A 42 1.15 -4.32 -19.87
C GLY A 42 1.75 -5.22 -18.78
N ILE A 43 2.40 -4.66 -17.75
CA ILE A 43 2.94 -5.48 -16.64
C ILE A 43 1.91 -5.75 -15.53
N ILE A 44 0.75 -5.08 -15.58
CA ILE A 44 -0.31 -5.23 -14.58
C ILE A 44 -1.13 -6.48 -14.93
N LEU A 45 -1.05 -7.50 -14.08
CA LEU A 45 -1.73 -8.79 -14.30
C LEU A 45 -3.24 -8.74 -14.06
N GLY A 46 -3.69 -7.83 -13.20
CA GLY A 46 -5.09 -7.68 -12.82
C GLY A 46 -5.24 -6.79 -11.58
N GLU A 47 -6.49 -6.51 -11.23
CA GLU A 47 -6.84 -5.79 -10.00
C GLU A 47 -6.96 -6.77 -8.83
N LEU A 48 -6.37 -6.41 -7.69
CA LEU A 48 -6.49 -7.22 -6.46
C LEU A 48 -7.66 -6.75 -5.58
N GLY A 49 -7.89 -5.44 -5.54
CA GLY A 49 -8.87 -4.77 -4.69
C GLY A 49 -8.60 -3.27 -4.68
N GLN A 50 -9.26 -2.56 -3.78
CA GLN A 50 -9.22 -1.11 -3.66
C GLN A 50 -8.76 -0.64 -2.28
N LEU A 51 -8.07 0.50 -2.24
CA LEU A 51 -7.82 1.21 -0.99
C LEU A 51 -9.04 2.08 -0.65
N ALA A 52 -9.69 1.75 0.47
CA ALA A 52 -10.78 2.54 1.04
C ALA A 52 -10.30 3.94 1.45
N ALA A 53 -11.25 4.88 1.53
CA ALA A 53 -10.96 6.29 1.83
C ALA A 53 -10.18 6.46 3.14
N GLY A 54 -10.45 5.66 4.17
CA GLY A 54 -9.74 5.71 5.45
C GLY A 54 -8.23 5.41 5.37
N PHE A 55 -7.77 4.80 4.27
CA PHE A 55 -6.34 4.61 4.00
C PHE A 55 -5.74 5.70 3.11
N ARG A 56 -6.55 6.49 2.39
CA ARG A 56 -6.08 7.49 1.43
C ARG A 56 -5.48 8.71 2.11
N ASP A 57 -6.08 9.15 3.21
CA ASP A 57 -5.57 10.27 4.02
C ASP A 57 -4.12 10.07 4.46
N VAL A 58 -3.70 8.80 4.62
CA VAL A 58 -2.35 8.43 5.00
C VAL A 58 -1.35 8.66 3.87
N PHE A 59 -1.76 8.50 2.60
CA PHE A 59 -0.91 8.75 1.45
C PHE A 59 -0.81 10.24 1.10
N ASP A 60 -1.88 11.00 1.36
CA ASP A 60 -1.94 12.44 1.09
C ASP A 60 -1.09 13.25 2.08
N TYR A 61 -0.83 12.74 3.29
CA TYR A 61 0.07 13.37 4.26
C TYR A 61 1.56 13.20 3.93
N VAL A 62 1.89 12.32 2.98
CA VAL A 62 3.26 12.08 2.50
C VAL A 62 3.53 12.96 1.28
N ASP A 63 3.36 14.26 1.44
CA ASP A 63 3.80 15.27 0.48
C ASP A 63 5.34 15.33 0.47
N PHE A 64 5.94 15.16 -0.71
CA PHE A 64 7.35 15.41 -1.00
C PHE A 64 7.45 16.56 -2.01
#